data_AF-A0A7V3NBG6-F1
#
_entry.id   AF-A0A7V3NBG6-F1
#
_cell.length_a   1.000
_cell.length_b   1.000
_cell.length_c   1.000
_cell.angle_alpha   90.00
_cell.angle_beta   90.00
_cell.angle_gamma   90.00
#
_symmetry.space_group_name_H-M   'P 1'
#
loop_
_entity.id
_entity.type
_entity.pdbx_description
1 polymer ?
#
loop_
_entity_poly.entity_id
_entity_poly.type
_entity_poly.pdbx_seq_one_letter_code
_entity_poly.pdbx_strand_id
1 'polypeptide(L)'
;MHAERNKAPCATRWTRRWFLGLGAGVALAARRKALEAAQTVRKPLRAGMIGLDTSHVIAFTQAINNPKATGELADVKIVAGYPGGSPDVPDSWNRVKKFTEQLRGMGVEIVDSIEALLEKVDCVFLESVDGRPHLAQARPVLAARKPLFIDKPMAASLAD
;
A
#
# COMPACT_ATOMS: atom_id res chain seq x y z
N MET A 1 -24.26 76.39 46.83
CA MET A 1 -23.65 75.26 47.55
C MET A 1 -24.42 74.00 47.24
N HIS A 2 -23.66 72.94 47.08
CA HIS A 2 -23.92 71.62 46.52
C HIS A 2 -25.19 70.87 46.94
N ALA A 3 -25.45 69.88 46.07
CA ALA A 3 -25.99 68.54 46.35
C ALA A 3 -27.51 68.38 46.21
N GLU A 4 -27.88 68.34 44.92
CA GLU A 4 -28.64 67.29 44.24
C GLU A 4 -29.90 66.71 44.89
N ARG A 5 -30.98 67.05 44.19
CA ARG A 5 -32.34 66.55 44.31
C ARG A 5 -32.48 65.17 43.69
N ASN A 6 -33.38 64.42 44.31
CA ASN A 6 -34.59 63.85 43.72
C ASN A 6 -34.60 62.42 43.13
N LYS A 7 -35.62 61.73 43.65
CA LYS A 7 -36.66 60.96 42.95
C LYS A 7 -36.33 59.51 42.60
N ALA A 8 -36.85 58.63 43.47
CA ALA A 8 -37.58 57.41 43.08
C ALA A 8 -38.65 57.73 42.01
N PRO A 9 -39.25 56.77 41.26
CA PRO A 9 -39.48 55.36 41.63
C PRO A 9 -39.48 54.40 40.41
N CYS A 10 -40.12 53.24 40.58
CA CYS A 10 -40.96 52.56 39.58
C CYS A 10 -40.46 51.20 39.11
N ALA A 11 -41.19 50.18 39.54
CA ALA A 11 -41.18 48.86 38.94
C ALA A 11 -41.89 48.89 37.58
N THR A 12 -41.25 48.34 36.54
CA THR A 12 -41.98 47.85 35.35
C THR A 12 -41.21 46.73 34.66
N ARG A 13 -41.88 45.56 34.59
CA ARG A 13 -42.19 44.72 33.42
C ARG A 13 -41.24 44.77 32.20
N TRP A 14 -41.05 43.61 31.55
CA TRP A 14 -40.86 43.36 30.10
C TRP A 14 -39.69 42.41 29.73
N THR A 15 -40.05 41.14 29.49
CA THR A 15 -39.68 40.28 28.34
C THR A 15 -38.23 39.99 27.91
N ARG A 16 -37.98 38.67 27.74
CA ARG A 16 -37.18 37.98 26.70
C ARG A 16 -35.65 38.17 26.73
N ARG A 17 -34.90 37.07 26.84
CA ARG A 17 -34.33 36.37 25.64
C ARG A 17 -33.48 35.14 25.98
N TRP A 18 -33.90 34.01 25.43
CA TRP A 18 -33.03 32.91 25.05
C TRP A 18 -32.15 33.38 23.88
N PHE A 19 -30.83 33.39 24.05
CA PHE A 19 -29.84 33.46 22.97
C PHE A 19 -28.73 32.46 23.34
N LEU A 20 -28.76 31.26 22.75
CA LEU A 20 -28.03 30.89 21.53
C LEU A 20 -26.59 30.40 21.83
N GLY A 21 -26.47 29.12 22.19
CA GLY A 21 -25.24 28.35 22.00
C GLY A 21 -25.27 27.70 20.62
N LEU A 22 -24.58 28.29 19.63
CA LEU A 22 -24.58 27.80 18.24
C LEU A 22 -23.18 27.84 17.58
N GLY A 23 -22.11 27.78 18.37
CA GLY A 23 -20.73 27.88 17.86
C GLY A 23 -19.99 26.56 17.65
N ALA A 24 -20.28 25.51 18.43
CA ALA A 24 -19.44 24.30 18.46
C ALA A 24 -19.73 23.27 17.34
N GLY A 25 -20.97 23.21 16.83
CA GLY A 25 -21.36 22.20 15.83
C GLY A 25 -20.78 22.44 14.43
N VAL A 26 -20.56 23.70 14.06
CA VAL A 26 -20.09 24.07 12.71
C VAL A 26 -18.59 23.73 12.53
N ALA A 27 -17.78 23.94 13.56
CA ALA A 27 -16.35 23.62 13.52
C ALA A 27 -16.08 22.10 13.46
N LEU A 28 -16.92 21.28 14.12
CA LEU A 28 -16.78 19.82 14.10
C LEU A 28 -17.21 19.22 12.74
N ALA A 29 -18.28 19.75 12.14
CA ALA A 29 -18.75 19.31 10.82
C ALA A 29 -17.77 19.67 9.69
N ALA A 30 -17.15 20.86 9.75
CA ALA A 30 -16.12 21.27 8.78
C ALA A 30 -14.86 20.38 8.85
N ARG A 31 -14.48 19.95 10.06
CA ARG A 31 -13.32 19.09 10.30
C ARG A 31 -13.55 17.65 9.81
N ARG A 32 -14.79 17.14 9.90
CA ARG A 32 -15.20 15.85 9.34
C ARG A 32 -15.21 15.87 7.80
N LYS A 33 -15.74 16.92 7.18
CA LYS A 33 -15.68 17.10 5.72
C LYS A 33 -14.24 17.17 5.19
N ALA A 34 -13.34 17.82 5.94
CA ALA A 34 -11.91 17.89 5.58
C ALA A 34 -11.20 16.53 5.73
N LEU A 35 -11.57 15.70 6.71
CA LEU A 35 -11.08 14.32 6.87
C LEU A 35 -11.62 13.38 5.78
N GLU A 36 -12.90 13.54 5.39
CA GLU A 36 -13.52 12.77 4.30
C GLU A 36 -12.93 13.17 2.94
N ALA A 37 -12.66 14.46 2.70
CA ALA A 37 -11.98 14.95 1.49
C ALA A 37 -10.48 14.57 1.46
N ALA A 38 -9.90 14.24 2.61
CA ALA A 38 -8.56 13.67 2.73
C ALA A 38 -8.55 12.14 2.59
N GLN A 39 -9.62 11.51 2.06
CA GLN A 39 -9.49 10.22 1.40
C GLN A 39 -8.57 10.40 0.19
N THR A 40 -7.27 10.38 0.46
CA THR A 40 -6.22 10.32 -0.54
C THR A 40 -6.56 9.15 -1.45
N VAL A 41 -6.65 9.39 -2.76
CA VAL A 41 -6.53 8.31 -3.74
C VAL A 41 -5.19 7.66 -3.43
N ARG A 42 -5.21 6.56 -2.67
CA ARG A 42 -3.99 5.83 -2.33
C ARG A 42 -3.49 5.26 -3.64
N LYS A 43 -2.31 5.70 -4.06
CA LYS A 43 -1.67 5.09 -5.23
C LYS A 43 -1.47 3.61 -4.91
N PRO A 44 -1.80 2.69 -5.83
CA PRO A 44 -1.54 1.27 -5.62
C PRO A 44 -0.07 1.04 -5.27
N LEU A 45 0.19 0.17 -4.29
CA LEU A 45 1.53 -0.28 -3.95
C LEU A 45 2.16 -0.98 -5.14
N ARG A 46 3.40 -0.64 -5.44
CA ARG A 46 4.15 -1.28 -6.51
C ARG A 46 4.80 -2.55 -5.97
N ALA A 47 4.43 -3.70 -6.50
CA ALA A 47 5.02 -4.97 -6.15
C ALA A 47 6.03 -5.43 -7.20
N GLY A 48 7.12 -6.04 -6.74
CA GLY A 48 8.12 -6.71 -7.57
C GLY A 48 8.12 -8.21 -7.35
N MET A 49 8.52 -8.99 -8.37
CA MET A 49 8.72 -10.44 -8.24
C MET A 49 10.19 -10.82 -8.43
N ILE A 50 10.70 -11.71 -7.57
CA ILE A 50 12.02 -12.33 -7.69
C ILE A 50 11.81 -13.82 -7.97
N GLY A 51 12.40 -14.34 -9.05
CA GLY A 51 12.22 -15.74 -9.45
C GLY A 51 10.97 -15.92 -10.30
N LEU A 52 11.13 -15.88 -11.62
CA LEU A 52 10.04 -15.95 -12.60
C LEU A 52 9.93 -17.37 -13.20
N ASP A 53 10.05 -18.40 -12.37
CA ASP A 53 10.18 -19.79 -12.79
C ASP A 53 9.07 -20.71 -12.23
N THR A 54 8.16 -20.17 -11.42
CA THR A 54 6.94 -20.83 -10.95
C THR A 54 5.69 -20.36 -11.71
N SER A 55 4.61 -21.15 -11.69
CA SER A 55 3.31 -20.75 -12.27
C SER A 55 2.64 -19.63 -11.46
N HIS A 56 3.05 -19.43 -10.22
CA HIS A 56 2.48 -18.42 -9.34
C HIS A 56 2.73 -17.01 -9.85
N VAL A 57 3.85 -16.71 -10.51
CA VAL A 57 4.10 -15.37 -11.05
C VAL A 57 3.06 -14.95 -12.09
N ILE A 58 2.55 -15.91 -12.87
CA ILE A 58 1.48 -15.68 -13.83
C ILE A 58 0.14 -15.50 -13.09
N ALA A 59 -0.16 -16.38 -12.13
CA ALA A 59 -1.42 -16.34 -11.38
C ALA A 59 -1.55 -15.06 -10.55
N PHE A 60 -0.51 -14.66 -9.81
CA PHE A 60 -0.47 -13.43 -9.05
C PHE A 60 -0.60 -12.21 -9.96
N THR A 61 0.15 -12.15 -11.05
CA THR A 61 0.05 -11.02 -11.99
C THR A 61 -1.35 -10.92 -12.58
N GLN A 62 -1.98 -12.03 -12.98
CA GLN A 62 -3.35 -12.03 -13.51
C GLN A 62 -4.39 -11.61 -12.48
N ALA A 63 -4.23 -12.01 -11.22
CA ALA A 63 -5.17 -11.66 -10.14
C ALA A 63 -5.02 -10.20 -9.71
N ILE A 64 -3.78 -9.76 -9.47
CA ILE A 64 -3.45 -8.43 -8.92
C ILE A 64 -3.56 -7.35 -10.00
N ASN A 65 -3.00 -7.56 -11.19
CA ASN A 65 -3.06 -6.57 -12.26
C ASN A 65 -4.39 -6.61 -13.05
N ASN A 66 -5.38 -7.38 -12.59
CA ASN A 66 -6.69 -7.38 -13.22
C ASN A 66 -7.32 -5.98 -13.14
N PRO A 67 -7.72 -5.33 -14.24
CA PRO A 67 -8.38 -4.03 -14.18
C PRO A 67 -9.74 -4.07 -13.46
N LYS A 68 -10.28 -5.27 -13.22
CA LYS A 68 -11.49 -5.51 -12.43
C LYS A 68 -11.19 -6.01 -11.01
N ALA A 69 -9.93 -6.00 -10.57
CA ALA A 69 -9.59 -6.28 -9.18
C ALA A 69 -10.34 -5.32 -8.25
N THR A 70 -10.77 -5.82 -7.09
CA THR A 70 -11.48 -5.05 -6.07
C THR A 70 -10.89 -5.34 -4.69
N GLY A 71 -11.19 -4.49 -3.71
CA GLY A 71 -10.62 -4.61 -2.37
C GLY A 71 -9.09 -4.49 -2.38
N GLU A 72 -8.42 -5.26 -1.52
CA GLU A 72 -6.97 -5.18 -1.31
C GLU A 72 -6.15 -5.47 -2.57
N LEU A 73 -6.67 -6.28 -3.50
CA LEU A 73 -5.99 -6.56 -4.77
C LEU A 73 -5.92 -5.33 -5.68
N ALA A 74 -6.89 -4.41 -5.59
CA ALA A 74 -6.87 -3.15 -6.35
C ALA A 74 -5.86 -2.14 -5.78
N ASP A 75 -5.42 -2.34 -4.52
CA ASP A 75 -4.45 -1.49 -3.84
C ASP A 75 -2.99 -1.90 -4.12
N VAL A 76 -2.76 -2.90 -4.98
CA VAL A 76 -1.44 -3.40 -5.37
C VAL A 76 -1.34 -3.53 -6.89
N LYS A 77 -0.14 -3.36 -7.43
CA LYS A 77 0.17 -3.63 -8.83
C LYS A 77 1.54 -4.27 -8.96
N ILE A 78 1.63 -5.41 -9.62
CA ILE A 78 2.90 -6.01 -10.04
C ILE A 78 3.47 -5.16 -11.18
N VAL A 79 4.62 -4.51 -10.95
CA VAL A 79 5.21 -3.57 -11.93
C VAL A 79 6.53 -4.05 -12.52
N ALA A 80 7.29 -4.88 -11.79
CA ALA A 80 8.61 -5.32 -12.23
C ALA A 80 8.92 -6.76 -11.77
N GLY A 81 9.84 -7.43 -12.46
CA GLY A 81 10.28 -8.78 -12.12
C GLY A 81 11.74 -9.05 -12.49
N TYR A 82 12.45 -9.76 -11.62
CA TYR A 82 13.79 -10.29 -11.86
C TYR A 82 13.70 -11.81 -12.14
N PRO A 83 14.12 -12.30 -13.32
CA PRO A 83 13.93 -13.70 -13.74
C PRO A 83 14.50 -14.75 -12.78
N GLY A 84 15.74 -14.59 -12.33
CA GLY A 84 16.41 -15.60 -11.51
C GLY A 84 16.44 -16.99 -12.16
N GLY A 85 16.00 -17.99 -11.39
CA GLY A 85 16.00 -19.40 -11.75
C GLY A 85 17.25 -20.17 -11.30
N SER A 86 17.13 -21.49 -11.26
CA SER A 86 18.17 -22.44 -10.86
C SER A 86 18.58 -23.28 -12.07
N PRO A 87 19.80 -23.08 -12.64
CA PRO A 87 20.23 -23.73 -13.88
C PRO A 87 20.22 -25.26 -13.85
N ASP A 88 20.39 -25.84 -12.66
CA ASP A 88 20.45 -27.28 -12.43
C ASP A 88 19.09 -27.90 -12.05
N VAL A 89 18.02 -27.11 -11.95
CA VAL A 89 16.66 -27.57 -11.63
C VAL A 89 15.79 -27.47 -12.89
N PRO A 90 15.43 -28.60 -13.52
CA PRO A 90 14.62 -28.59 -14.75
C PRO A 90 13.28 -27.87 -14.58
N ASP A 91 12.62 -28.03 -13.43
CA ASP A 91 11.34 -27.38 -13.10
C ASP A 91 11.46 -25.87 -12.85
N SER A 92 12.68 -25.34 -12.84
CA SER A 92 12.98 -23.91 -12.82
C SER A 92 13.46 -23.45 -14.19
N TRP A 93 14.61 -23.96 -14.64
CA TRP A 93 15.35 -23.46 -15.80
C TRP A 93 14.56 -23.56 -17.12
N ASN A 94 13.78 -24.63 -17.28
CA ASN A 94 12.97 -24.81 -18.50
C ASN A 94 11.78 -23.83 -18.58
N ARG A 95 11.42 -23.20 -17.46
CA ARG A 95 10.20 -22.37 -17.33
C ARG A 95 10.50 -20.88 -17.26
N VAL A 96 11.65 -20.50 -16.69
CA VAL A 96 12.00 -19.09 -16.45
C VAL A 96 11.87 -18.22 -17.69
N LYS A 97 12.39 -18.66 -18.84
CA LYS A 97 12.30 -17.91 -20.10
C LYS A 97 10.85 -17.70 -20.53
N LYS A 98 10.05 -18.77 -20.52
CA LYS A 98 8.64 -18.73 -20.95
C LYS A 98 7.83 -17.77 -20.08
N PHE A 99 7.92 -17.88 -18.76
CA PHE A 99 7.15 -17.02 -17.86
C PHE A 99 7.64 -15.57 -17.90
N THR A 100 8.95 -15.33 -18.04
CA THR A 100 9.50 -13.99 -18.23
C THR A 100 8.90 -13.31 -19.47
N GLU A 101 8.80 -14.02 -20.60
CA GLU A 101 8.15 -13.47 -21.81
C GLU A 101 6.65 -13.22 -21.60
N GLN A 102 5.94 -14.11 -20.93
CA GLN A 102 4.52 -13.92 -20.63
C GLN A 102 4.28 -12.69 -19.76
N LEU A 103 5.11 -12.48 -18.73
CA LEU A 103 5.03 -11.31 -17.85
C LEU A 103 5.35 -10.01 -18.58
N ARG A 104 6.34 -10.01 -19.47
CA ARG A 104 6.60 -8.88 -20.36
C ARG A 104 5.37 -8.55 -21.21
N GLY A 105 4.71 -9.57 -21.76
CA GLY A 105 3.45 -9.42 -22.49
C GLY A 105 2.29 -8.88 -21.64
N MET A 106 2.33 -9.08 -20.31
CA MET A 106 1.37 -8.49 -19.35
C MET A 106 1.76 -7.07 -18.90
N GLY A 107 2.82 -6.49 -19.46
CA GLY A 107 3.27 -5.14 -19.13
C GLY A 107 4.11 -5.04 -17.85
N VAL A 108 4.64 -6.16 -17.35
CA VAL A 108 5.60 -6.17 -16.24
C VAL A 108 7.00 -5.86 -16.77
N GLU A 109 7.69 -4.90 -16.16
CA GLU A 109 9.08 -4.58 -16.51
C GLU A 109 10.03 -5.72 -16.07
N ILE A 110 10.88 -6.21 -16.96
CA ILE A 110 11.87 -7.24 -16.62
C ILE A 110 13.23 -6.57 -16.40
N VAL A 111 13.78 -6.73 -15.20
CA VAL A 111 15.07 -6.15 -14.80
C VAL A 111 16.14 -7.23 -14.67
N ASP A 112 17.40 -6.80 -14.68
CA ASP A 112 18.59 -7.66 -14.70
C ASP A 112 19.19 -7.95 -13.31
N SER A 113 18.71 -7.28 -12.26
CA SER A 113 19.24 -7.39 -10.90
C SER A 113 18.14 -7.15 -9.85
N ILE A 114 18.36 -7.69 -8.64
CA ILE A 114 17.46 -7.46 -7.51
C ILE A 114 17.57 -6.00 -7.03
N GLU A 115 18.75 -5.39 -7.15
CA GLU A 115 18.99 -3.99 -6.84
C GLU A 115 18.13 -3.07 -7.72
N ALA A 116 18.15 -3.29 -9.05
CA ALA A 116 17.30 -2.54 -9.97
C ALA A 116 15.80 -2.79 -9.73
N LEU A 117 15.42 -4.00 -9.31
CA LEU A 117 14.04 -4.29 -8.89
C LEU A 117 13.65 -3.44 -7.69
N LEU A 118 14.51 -3.40 -6.66
CA LEU A 118 14.26 -2.70 -5.42
C LEU A 118 14.12 -1.19 -5.62
N GLU A 119 14.74 -0.56 -6.62
CA GLU A 119 14.52 0.87 -6.91
C GLU A 119 13.09 1.18 -7.40
N LYS A 120 12.38 0.18 -7.93
CA LYS A 120 11.11 0.36 -8.64
C LYS A 120 9.86 0.01 -7.82
N VAL A 121 10.03 -0.70 -6.70
CA VAL A 121 8.92 -1.35 -6.00
C VAL A 121 8.84 -0.96 -4.52
N ASP A 122 7.67 -1.09 -3.94
CA ASP A 122 7.38 -0.80 -2.54
C ASP A 122 7.35 -2.09 -1.69
N CYS A 123 7.00 -3.24 -2.30
CA CYS A 123 7.05 -4.58 -1.70
C CYS A 123 7.53 -5.64 -2.70
N VAL A 124 7.91 -6.83 -2.20
CA VAL A 124 8.48 -7.91 -3.02
C VAL A 124 7.81 -9.24 -2.73
N PHE A 125 7.60 -10.02 -3.80
CA PHE A 125 7.18 -11.40 -3.82
C PHE A 125 8.38 -12.24 -4.28
N LEU A 126 8.84 -13.16 -3.43
CA LEU A 126 9.92 -14.10 -3.74
C LEU A 126 9.28 -15.43 -4.14
N GLU A 127 9.40 -15.75 -5.42
CA GLU A 127 8.62 -16.76 -6.13
C GLU A 127 9.53 -17.81 -6.82
N SER A 128 10.82 -17.82 -6.51
CA SER A 128 11.73 -18.87 -6.97
C SER A 128 11.18 -20.25 -6.59
N VAL A 129 11.08 -21.18 -7.54
CA VAL A 129 10.55 -22.52 -7.25
C VAL A 129 11.49 -23.36 -6.38
N ASP A 130 12.78 -23.05 -6.46
CA ASP A 130 13.85 -23.67 -5.68
C ASP A 130 14.18 -22.82 -4.45
N GLY A 131 14.14 -23.44 -3.27
CA GLY A 131 14.40 -22.78 -1.99
C GLY A 131 15.87 -22.39 -1.77
N ARG A 132 16.82 -23.01 -2.49
CA ARG A 132 18.27 -22.77 -2.29
C ARG A 132 18.69 -21.30 -2.44
N PRO A 133 18.22 -20.56 -3.47
CA PRO A 133 18.51 -19.14 -3.59
C PRO A 133 17.74 -18.21 -2.63
N HIS A 134 16.74 -18.70 -1.88
CA HIS A 134 15.82 -17.82 -1.12
C HIS A 134 16.54 -16.92 -0.13
N LEU A 135 17.46 -17.47 0.68
CA LEU A 135 18.19 -16.67 1.66
C LEU A 135 19.00 -15.55 1.00
N ALA A 136 19.70 -15.87 -0.10
CA ALA A 136 20.50 -14.89 -0.84
C ALA A 136 19.60 -13.80 -1.48
N GLN A 137 18.45 -14.19 -2.01
CA GLN A 137 17.47 -13.30 -2.63
C GLN A 137 16.71 -12.42 -1.61
N ALA A 138 16.40 -12.95 -0.43
CA ALA A 138 15.68 -12.25 0.62
C ALA A 138 16.54 -11.19 1.32
N ARG A 139 17.85 -11.46 1.51
CA ARG A 139 18.81 -10.55 2.17
C ARG A 139 18.76 -9.11 1.67
N PRO A 140 18.87 -8.80 0.37
CA PRO A 140 18.81 -7.41 -0.11
C PRO A 140 17.44 -6.76 0.13
N VAL A 141 16.34 -7.52 0.05
CA VAL A 141 15.00 -7.00 0.32
C VAL A 141 14.84 -6.62 1.79
N LEU A 142 15.29 -7.50 2.69
CA LEU A 142 15.27 -7.27 4.14
C LEU A 142 16.18 -6.10 4.53
N ALA A 143 17.37 -6.01 3.93
CA ALA A 143 18.29 -4.89 4.12
C ALA A 143 17.66 -3.55 3.66
N ALA A 144 16.92 -3.57 2.56
CA ALA A 144 16.14 -2.42 2.07
C ALA A 144 14.87 -2.13 2.91
N ARG A 145 14.58 -2.94 3.93
CA ARG A 145 13.40 -2.84 4.82
C ARG A 145 12.07 -2.82 4.06
N LYS A 146 11.98 -3.57 2.96
CA LYS A 146 10.74 -3.68 2.19
C LYS A 146 9.93 -4.88 2.67
N PRO A 147 8.58 -4.79 2.71
CA PRO A 147 7.74 -5.95 2.93
C PRO A 147 8.06 -7.04 1.91
N LEU A 148 8.25 -8.25 2.44
CA LEU A 148 8.66 -9.41 1.67
C LEU A 148 7.67 -10.54 1.92
N PHE A 149 7.03 -11.00 0.86
CA PHE A 149 6.30 -12.26 0.81
C PHE A 149 7.21 -13.33 0.20
N ILE A 150 7.27 -14.51 0.81
CA ILE A 150 8.06 -15.65 0.33
C ILE A 150 7.09 -16.78 0.04
N ASP A 151 7.04 -17.22 -1.22
CA ASP A 151 6.26 -18.37 -1.62
C ASP A 151 6.90 -19.68 -1.16
N LYS A 152 6.13 -20.76 -1.23
CA LYS A 152 6.62 -22.11 -0.94
C LYS A 152 7.76 -22.52 -1.89
N PRO A 153 8.82 -23.17 -1.37
CA PRO A 153 9.13 -23.41 0.05
C PRO A 153 9.72 -22.17 0.74
N MET A 154 9.62 -22.06 2.08
CA MET A 154 10.20 -20.91 2.81
C MET A 154 11.71 -20.76 2.58
N ALA A 155 12.47 -21.86 2.69
CA ALA A 155 13.92 -21.93 2.49
C ALA A 155 14.36 -23.36 2.12
N ALA A 156 15.65 -23.58 1.85
CA ALA A 156 16.21 -24.91 1.54
C ALA A 156 16.66 -25.71 2.78
N SER A 157 16.84 -25.05 3.93
CA SER A 157 17.21 -25.70 5.19
C SER A 157 16.61 -24.97 6.39
N LEU A 158 16.67 -25.58 7.57
CA LEU A 158 16.25 -24.95 8.83
C LEU A 158 17.20 -23.83 9.28
N ALA A 159 18.46 -23.88 8.86
CA ALA A 159 19.47 -22.90 9.25
C ALA A 159 19.35 -21.59 8.46
N ASP A 160 18.69 -21.64 7.30
CA ASP A 160 18.38 -20.48 6.44
C ASP A 160 17.19 -19.69 6.99
#